data_AF-A0A1S6HEB5-F1
#
_entry.id   AF-A0A1S6HEB5-F1
#
_cell.length_a   1.000
_cell.length_b   1.000
_cell.length_c   1.000
_cell.angle_alpha   90.00
_cell.angle_beta   90.00
_cell.angle_gamma   90.00
#
_symmetry.space_group_name_H-M   'P 1'
#
loop_
_entity.id
_entity.type
_entity.pdbx_description
1 polymer ?
#
loop_
_entity_poly.entity_id
_entity_poly.type
_entity_poly.pdbx_seq_one_letter_code
_entity_poly.pdbx_strand_id
1 'polypeptide(L)'
;MAKKTAYHKPHIVGNAMILLVLVIGLIGLYYVYQVSTGRAFMQSPRVDKVIQRIPESCCCSTQAGKLFEVTAQVLKGANEFSRVESCFSECQGPSHSTVANPSILIRPGKCASAV
;
A
#
# COMPACT_ATOMS: atom_id res chain seq x y z
N MET A 1 -24.16 -77.54 -18.98
CA MET A 1 -22.78 -77.73 -19.46
C MET A 1 -22.08 -76.38 -19.48
N ALA A 2 -20.92 -76.28 -18.82
CA ALA A 2 -20.28 -75.04 -18.44
C ALA A 2 -19.14 -74.61 -19.39
N LYS A 3 -18.95 -73.29 -19.43
CA LYS A 3 -17.71 -72.52 -19.68
C LYS A 3 -17.02 -72.64 -21.04
N LYS A 4 -16.83 -71.48 -21.68
CA LYS A 4 -15.52 -70.77 -21.66
C LYS A 4 -15.64 -69.42 -22.38
N THR A 5 -15.82 -68.34 -21.62
CA THR A 5 -15.40 -67.00 -22.05
C THR A 5 -13.96 -66.80 -21.57
N ALA A 6 -13.00 -66.92 -22.48
CA ALA A 6 -11.61 -66.58 -22.23
C ALA A 6 -11.48 -65.05 -22.17
N TYR A 7 -11.67 -64.49 -20.97
CA TYR A 7 -11.51 -63.06 -20.71
C TYR A 7 -10.02 -62.76 -20.51
N HIS A 8 -9.30 -62.52 -21.60
CA HIS A 8 -7.89 -62.14 -21.56
C HIS A 8 -7.73 -60.71 -22.07
N LYS A 9 -7.68 -59.73 -21.15
CA LYS A 9 -6.96 -58.45 -21.30
C LYS A 9 -6.97 -57.60 -20.00
N PRO A 10 -6.51 -58.13 -18.84
CA PRO A 10 -6.39 -57.33 -17.62
C PRO A 10 -5.29 -56.24 -17.73
N HIS A 11 -4.27 -56.45 -18.58
CA HIS A 11 -3.13 -55.54 -18.68
C HIS A 11 -3.43 -54.22 -19.40
N ILE A 12 -4.37 -54.21 -20.35
CA ILE A 12 -4.68 -53.00 -21.12
C ILE A 12 -5.48 -52.00 -20.28
N VAL A 13 -6.43 -52.50 -19.49
CA VAL A 13 -7.23 -51.68 -18.58
C VAL A 13 -6.36 -51.14 -17.44
N GLY A 14 -5.44 -51.97 -16.91
CA GLY A 14 -4.46 -51.54 -15.91
C GLY A 14 -3.52 -50.43 -16.43
N ASN A 15 -2.96 -50.59 -17.62
CA ASN A 15 -2.11 -49.56 -18.23
C ASN A 15 -2.85 -48.27 -18.53
N ALA A 16 -4.10 -48.36 -18.99
CA ALA A 16 -4.93 -47.18 -19.25
C ALA A 16 -5.21 -46.38 -17.97
N MET A 17 -5.48 -47.07 -16.84
CA MET A 17 -5.65 -46.42 -15.54
C MET A 17 -4.38 -45.73 -15.05
N ILE A 18 -3.21 -46.37 -15.22
CA ILE A 18 -1.91 -45.78 -14.84
C ILE A 18 -1.62 -44.52 -15.66
N LEU A 19 -1.86 -44.56 -16.97
CA LEU A 19 -1.72 -43.40 -17.85
C LEU A 19 -2.64 -42.25 -17.43
N LEU A 20 -3.89 -42.55 -17.07
CA LEU A 20 -4.85 -41.54 -16.65
C LEU A 20 -4.42 -40.86 -15.34
N VAL A 21 -3.92 -41.61 -14.37
CA VAL A 21 -3.38 -41.04 -13.12
C VAL A 21 -2.15 -40.17 -13.39
N LEU A 22 -1.25 -40.59 -14.28
CA LEU A 22 -0.08 -39.79 -14.68
C LEU A 22 -0.50 -38.46 -15.33
N VAL A 23 -1.48 -38.49 -16.23
CA VAL A 23 -1.99 -37.28 -16.89
C VAL A 23 -2.60 -36.31 -15.88
N ILE A 24 -3.42 -36.80 -14.95
CA ILE A 24 -4.03 -35.95 -13.90
C ILE A 24 -2.93 -35.36 -13.00
N GLY A 25 -1.93 -36.15 -12.62
CA GLY A 25 -0.79 -35.69 -11.81
C GLY A 25 0.01 -34.60 -12.52
N LEU A 26 0.30 -34.76 -13.81
CA LEU A 26 1.01 -33.76 -14.62
C LEU A 26 0.21 -32.47 -14.76
N ILE A 27 -1.12 -32.55 -14.94
CA ILE A 27 -2.00 -31.38 -14.98
C ILE A 27 -1.98 -30.66 -13.63
N GLY A 28 -2.10 -31.39 -12.52
CA GLY A 28 -2.02 -30.81 -11.18
C GLY A 28 -0.69 -30.09 -10.92
N LEU A 29 0.43 -30.73 -11.30
CA LEU A 29 1.77 -30.13 -11.20
C LEU A 29 1.89 -28.86 -12.05
N TYR A 30 1.35 -28.87 -13.27
CA TYR A 30 1.33 -27.71 -14.16
C TYR A 30 0.55 -26.53 -13.57
N TYR A 31 -0.62 -26.80 -12.97
CA TYR A 31 -1.41 -25.76 -12.30
C TYR A 31 -0.69 -25.19 -11.06
N VAL A 32 -0.06 -26.03 -10.24
CA VAL A 32 0.73 -25.56 -9.08
C VAL A 32 1.92 -24.73 -9.55
N TYR A 33 2.59 -25.13 -10.64
CA TYR A 33 3.70 -24.36 -11.21
C TYR A 33 3.24 -23.01 -11.76
N GLN A 34 2.15 -22.95 -12.52
CA GLN A 34 1.52 -21.72 -13.01
C GLN A 34 1.08 -20.79 -11.87
N VAL A 35 0.46 -21.33 -10.83
CA VAL A 35 -0.02 -20.54 -9.68
C VAL A 35 1.15 -20.05 -8.83
N SER A 36 2.17 -20.87 -8.61
CA SER A 36 3.36 -20.48 -7.85
C SER A 36 4.20 -19.45 -8.60
N THR A 37 4.41 -19.61 -9.91
CA THR A 37 5.12 -18.62 -10.74
C THR A 37 4.30 -17.33 -10.91
N GLY A 38 2.98 -17.41 -11.10
CA GLY A 38 2.10 -16.24 -11.18
C GLY A 38 1.94 -15.48 -9.86
N ARG A 39 1.97 -16.17 -8.72
CA ARG A 39 1.90 -15.53 -7.38
C ARG A 39 3.25 -15.02 -6.90
N ALA A 40 4.36 -15.67 -7.26
CA ALA A 40 5.70 -15.21 -6.89
C ALA A 40 6.07 -13.86 -7.54
N PHE A 41 5.55 -13.55 -8.73
CA PHE A 41 5.78 -12.26 -9.39
C PHE A 41 4.74 -11.17 -9.03
N MET A 42 3.54 -11.55 -8.56
CA MET A 42 2.48 -10.59 -8.17
C MET A 42 2.54 -10.15 -6.70
N GLN A 43 3.32 -10.82 -5.86
CA GLN A 43 3.69 -10.31 -4.54
C GLN A 43 5.04 -9.61 -4.62
N SER A 44 5.13 -8.55 -5.44
CA SER A 44 6.03 -7.45 -5.07
C SER A 44 5.74 -7.15 -3.60
N PRO A 45 6.75 -7.12 -2.71
CA PRO A 45 6.51 -6.58 -1.38
C PRO A 45 5.97 -5.19 -1.66
N ARG A 46 4.70 -4.97 -1.33
CA ARG A 46 4.19 -3.62 -1.13
C ARG A 46 4.97 -3.11 0.06
N VAL A 47 6.18 -2.65 -0.22
CA VAL A 47 6.82 -1.63 0.59
C VAL A 47 6.00 -0.39 0.24
N ASP A 48 4.75 -0.39 0.73
CA ASP A 48 4.11 0.83 1.16
C ASP A 48 5.13 1.41 2.12
N LYS A 49 6.05 2.23 1.59
CA LYS A 49 6.83 3.16 2.37
C LYS A 49 5.74 3.93 3.08
N VAL A 50 5.40 3.50 4.29
CA VAL A 50 4.31 4.08 5.07
C VAL A 50 4.69 5.54 5.12
N ILE A 51 3.94 6.34 4.36
CA ILE A 51 4.12 7.76 4.22
C ILE A 51 3.70 8.30 5.58
N GLN A 52 4.59 8.19 6.57
CA GLN A 52 4.32 8.56 7.94
C GLN A 52 4.20 10.07 7.97
N ARG A 53 2.96 10.55 8.01
CA ARG A 53 2.67 11.95 8.26
C ARG A 53 2.78 12.20 9.76
N ILE A 54 3.62 13.14 10.15
CA ILE A 54 3.81 13.55 11.54
C ILE A 54 3.14 14.91 11.71
N PRO A 55 2.41 15.13 12.82
CA PRO A 55 1.92 16.45 13.15
C PRO A 55 3.09 17.38 13.47
N GLU A 56 3.18 18.50 12.76
CA GLU A 56 4.12 19.58 13.02
C GLU A 56 3.35 20.85 13.39
N SER A 57 3.74 21.48 14.49
CA SER A 57 3.22 22.80 14.85
C SER A 57 3.73 23.85 13.87
N CYS A 58 2.88 24.79 13.49
CA CYS A 58 3.21 25.90 12.59
C CYS A 58 2.75 27.20 13.25
N CYS A 59 3.64 28.20 13.28
CA CYS A 59 3.33 29.49 13.86
C CYS A 59 2.82 30.46 12.80
N CYS A 60 1.58 30.90 12.95
CA CYS A 60 0.94 31.87 12.08
C CYS A 60 0.71 33.19 12.82
N SER A 61 0.62 34.29 12.08
CA SER A 61 0.17 35.59 12.59
C SER A 61 -1.03 36.06 11.79
N THR A 62 -1.98 36.69 12.46
CA THR A 62 -2.99 37.52 11.78
C THR A 62 -2.39 38.85 11.35
N GLN A 63 -3.03 39.59 10.42
CA GLN A 63 -2.66 40.98 10.12
C GLN A 63 -2.66 41.88 11.37
N ALA A 64 -3.49 41.56 12.37
CA ALA A 64 -3.54 42.28 13.64
C ALA A 64 -2.37 41.94 14.59
N GLY A 65 -1.39 41.14 14.15
CA GLY A 65 -0.20 40.78 14.93
C GLY A 65 -0.45 39.72 16.01
N LYS A 66 -1.62 39.06 16.01
CA LYS A 66 -1.91 37.99 16.96
C LYS A 66 -1.31 36.68 16.45
N LEU A 67 -0.40 36.12 17.25
CA LEU A 67 0.23 34.83 16.99
C LEU A 67 -0.69 33.68 17.41
N PHE A 68 -0.72 32.63 16.60
CA PHE A 68 -1.43 31.39 16.89
C PHE A 68 -0.71 30.18 16.28
N GLU A 69 -0.92 29.00 16.86
CA GLU A 69 -0.32 27.76 16.40
C GLU A 69 -1.37 26.89 15.69
N VAL A 70 -1.01 26.37 14.52
CA VAL A 70 -1.79 25.36 13.79
C VAL A 70 -0.97 24.09 13.65
N THR A 71 -1.62 22.95 13.42
CA THR A 71 -0.91 21.67 13.24
C THR A 71 -1.02 21.23 11.80
N ALA A 72 0.10 21.20 11.08
CA ALA A 72 0.17 20.64 9.74
C ALA A 72 0.61 19.18 9.77
N GLN A 73 0.13 18.40 8.80
CA GLN A 73 0.60 17.04 8.60
C GLN A 73 1.73 17.03 7.59
N VAL A 74 2.97 16.85 8.06
CA VAL A 74 4.16 16.81 7.21
C VAL A 74 4.69 15.39 7.06
N LEU A 75 5.34 15.12 5.93
CA LEU A 75 5.99 13.84 5.71
C LEU A 75 7.19 13.69 6.66
N LYS A 76 7.35 12.50 7.27
CA LYS A 76 8.53 12.18 8.08
C LYS A 76 9.79 12.25 7.21
N GLY A 77 10.70 13.16 7.55
CA GLY A 77 11.90 13.44 6.75
C GLY A 77 11.65 14.38 5.57
N ALA A 78 10.54 15.11 5.55
CA ALA A 78 10.29 16.19 4.59
C ALA A 78 11.41 17.23 4.62
N ASN A 79 11.78 17.71 3.44
CA ASN A 79 12.64 18.88 3.30
C ASN A 79 11.94 20.13 3.85
N GLU A 80 12.72 21.15 4.25
CA GLU A 80 12.19 22.40 4.81
C GLU A 80 11.12 23.05 3.92
N PHE A 81 11.31 23.00 2.60
CA PHE A 81 10.34 23.54 1.64
C PHE A 81 8.95 22.91 1.79
N SER A 82 8.87 21.58 1.87
CA SER A 82 7.59 20.87 2.03
C SER A 82 6.96 21.12 3.40
N ARG A 83 7.76 21.35 4.44
CA ARG A 83 7.28 21.73 5.78
C ARG A 83 6.66 23.12 5.75
N VAL A 84 7.35 24.08 5.13
CA VAL A 84 6.86 25.45 4.95
C VAL A 84 5.57 25.46 4.14
N GLU A 85 5.51 24.71 3.03
CA GLU A 85 4.31 24.64 2.19
C GLU A 85 3.11 24.06 2.93
N SER A 86 3.29 22.95 3.66
CA SER A 86 2.22 22.34 4.47
C SER A 86 1.75 23.27 5.59
N CYS A 87 2.68 23.96 6.24
CA CYS A 87 2.36 24.95 7.26
C CYS A 87 1.65 26.18 6.67
N PHE A 88 2.04 26.61 5.48
CA PHE A 88 1.47 27.75 4.80
C PHE A 88 0.02 27.48 4.39
N SER A 89 -0.27 26.30 3.84
CA SER A 89 -1.63 25.92 3.49
C SER A 89 -2.56 25.86 4.70
N GLU A 90 -2.09 25.37 5.85
CA GLU A 90 -2.87 25.32 7.08
C GLU A 90 -3.06 26.73 7.68
N CYS A 91 -2.01 27.56 7.69
CA CYS A 91 -2.13 28.95 8.12
C CYS A 91 -3.14 29.70 7.25
N GLN A 92 -3.17 29.47 5.93
CA GLN A 92 -4.10 30.12 5.00
C GLN A 92 -5.46 29.40 4.87
N GLY A 93 -5.69 28.37 5.68
CA GLY A 93 -6.93 27.62 5.66
C GLY A 93 -8.14 28.48 6.04
N PRO A 94 -9.35 28.12 5.58
CA PRO A 94 -10.57 28.90 5.80
C PRO A 94 -10.95 29.06 7.29
N SER A 95 -10.40 28.21 8.15
CA SER A 95 -10.63 28.26 9.61
C SER A 95 -9.83 29.37 10.30
N HIS A 96 -8.78 29.89 9.66
CA HIS A 96 -7.83 30.82 10.28
C HIS A 96 -7.50 32.05 9.42
N SER A 97 -7.78 31.97 8.12
CA SER A 97 -7.57 33.01 7.12
C SER A 97 -8.88 33.32 6.41
N THR A 98 -9.17 34.60 6.24
CA THR A 98 -10.26 35.06 5.36
C THR A 98 -9.72 36.09 4.39
N VAL A 99 -10.41 36.31 3.27
CA VAL A 99 -10.00 37.32 2.27
C VAL A 99 -9.85 38.72 2.88
N ALA A 100 -10.67 39.04 3.89
CA ALA A 100 -10.63 40.32 4.61
C ALA A 100 -9.58 40.36 5.74
N ASN A 101 -9.19 39.19 6.29
CA ASN A 101 -8.19 39.07 7.35
C ASN A 101 -7.30 37.86 7.06
N PRO A 102 -6.28 38.01 6.21
CA PRO A 102 -5.39 36.91 5.89
C PRO A 102 -4.46 36.63 7.07
N SER A 103 -4.24 35.34 7.33
CA SER A 103 -3.17 34.86 8.20
C SER A 103 -1.93 34.52 7.40
N ILE A 104 -0.78 34.80 7.99
CA ILE A 104 0.54 34.67 7.38
C ILE A 104 1.32 33.66 8.20
N LEU A 105 1.99 32.72 7.53
CA LEU A 105 2.95 31.85 8.20
C LEU A 105 4.17 32.66 8.62
N ILE A 106 4.50 32.64 9.91
CA ILE A 106 5.74 33.22 10.45
C ILE A 106 6.87 32.22 10.35
N ARG A 107 6.62 30.98 10.81
CA ARG A 107 7.60 29.89 10.76
C ARG A 107 6.95 28.52 10.93
N PRO A 108 7.54 27.45 10.36
CA PRO A 108 7.30 26.10 10.82
C PRO A 108 7.88 25.93 12.24
N GLY A 109 7.15 25.23 13.11
CA GLY A 109 7.44 25.10 14.53
C GLY A 109 6.51 25.93 15.43
N LYS A 110 6.75 25.84 16.74
CA LYS A 110 5.99 26.56 17.77
C LYS A 110 6.27 28.05 17.72
N CYS A 111 5.29 28.87 18.09
CA CYS A 111 5.44 30.32 18.17
C CYS A 111 6.44 30.75 19.26
N ALA A 112 6.58 29.97 20.32
CA ALA A 112 7.44 30.29 21.47
C ALA A 112 8.92 29.87 21.35
N SER A 113 9.32 29.11 20.32
CA SER A 113 10.70 28.62 20.19
C SER A 113 11.66 29.66 19.59
N ALA A 114 11.69 30.89 20.11
CA ALA A 114 12.84 31.76 19.91
C ALA A 114 13.83 31.45 21.04
N VAL A 115 14.86 30.66 20.72
CA VAL A 115 16.11 30.61 21.47
C VAL A 115 17.15 31.30 20.63
#